data_AF-A0AAC8YPA3-F1
#
_entry.id   AF-A0AAC8YPA3-F1
#
_cell.length_a   1.000
_cell.length_b   1.000
_cell.length_c   1.000
_cell.angle_alpha   90.00
_cell.angle_beta   90.00
_cell.angle_gamma   90.00
#
_symmetry.space_group_name_H-M   'P 1'
#
loop_
_entity.id
_entity.type
_entity.pdbx_description
1 polymer ?
#
loop_
_entity_poly.entity_id
_entity_poly.type
_entity_poly.pdbx_seq_one_letter_code
_entity_poly.pdbx_strand_id
1 'polypeptide(L)'
;MTESVRRRLVESLATATNAEKALANYMLANLNGVPFETSATLAAKVGVSEPTVGRFCRTLGYARFKDLKEDLRDNIGAQPWLAGDRLKEFRDRSQNGDALARSLELEIAALLRIYELANTKEWARAVKRLATSPQLFVAGFQTERGIAQYFANQLQYLRPGVQLADIAGGNFSEILLSPSKSTCLVIFEARRYSRLNLLLAQEAKKAKIPITLVTDAFCDWGRDLADEMFVVPTEFGMFWESTAQMASLGNLLINGIFNELGVAIEGRMNKVSELHGKITGYVGD
;
A
#
# COMPACT_ATOMS: atom_id res chain seq x y z
N MET A 1 -8.11 17.38 17.04
CA MET A 1 -7.77 16.59 18.25
C MET A 1 -6.37 15.97 18.18
N THR A 2 -5.67 15.97 17.04
CA THR A 2 -4.20 15.75 16.93
C THR A 2 -3.39 16.75 17.78
N GLU A 3 -3.92 17.97 17.92
CA GLU A 3 -3.41 18.96 18.87
C GLU A 3 -3.39 18.42 20.31
N SER A 4 -4.33 17.57 20.72
CA SER A 4 -4.36 16.97 22.07
C SER A 4 -3.22 15.98 22.26
N VAL A 5 -3.02 15.03 21.32
CA VAL A 5 -1.93 14.03 21.46
C VAL A 5 -0.56 14.70 21.38
N ARG A 6 -0.35 15.57 20.37
CA ARG A 6 0.91 16.32 20.22
C ARG A 6 1.21 17.18 21.43
N ARG A 7 0.19 17.88 21.97
CA ARG A 7 0.32 18.69 23.18
C ARG A 7 0.69 17.84 24.40
N ARG A 8 0.00 16.71 24.64
CA ARG A 8 0.33 15.79 25.74
C ARG A 8 1.77 15.26 25.63
N LEU A 9 2.22 14.95 24.42
CA LEU A 9 3.61 14.54 24.16
C LEU A 9 4.60 15.65 24.51
N VAL A 10 4.34 16.90 24.08
CA VAL A 10 5.20 18.05 24.41
C VAL A 10 5.19 18.35 25.91
N GLU A 11 4.01 18.36 26.55
CA GLU A 11 3.87 18.59 27.99
C GLU A 11 4.59 17.50 28.82
N SER A 12 4.57 16.24 28.35
CA SER A 12 5.27 15.15 29.03
C SER A 12 6.80 15.33 29.11
N LEU A 13 7.40 16.09 28.19
CA LEU A 13 8.86 16.29 28.16
C LEU A 13 9.39 17.00 29.42
N ALA A 14 8.56 17.80 30.09
CA ALA A 14 8.94 18.55 31.28
C ALA A 14 9.24 17.63 32.48
N THR A 15 8.56 16.49 32.59
CA THR A 15 8.64 15.57 33.74
C THR A 15 9.11 14.16 33.38
N ALA A 16 9.36 13.89 32.09
CA ALA A 16 9.75 12.58 31.58
C ALA A 16 11.17 12.15 31.99
N THR A 17 11.31 10.86 32.28
CA THR A 17 12.61 10.16 32.37
C THR A 17 13.31 10.13 31.00
N ASN A 18 14.60 9.77 30.95
CA ASN A 18 15.34 9.71 29.68
C ASN A 18 14.70 8.76 28.65
N ALA A 19 14.17 7.62 29.10
CA ALA A 19 13.49 6.67 28.23
C ALA A 19 12.15 7.21 27.72
N GLU A 20 11.41 7.94 28.55
CA GLU A 20 10.14 8.59 28.16
C GLU A 20 10.39 9.78 27.23
N LYS A 21 11.45 10.55 27.44
CA LYS A 21 11.87 11.62 26.52
C LYS A 21 12.23 11.07 25.15
N ALA A 22 12.94 9.95 25.10
CA ALA A 22 13.27 9.28 23.83
C ALA A 22 12.00 8.82 23.09
N LEU A 23 11.04 8.24 23.81
CA LEU A 23 9.74 7.85 23.25
C LEU A 23 8.92 9.07 22.78
N ALA A 24 8.83 10.12 23.59
CA ALA A 24 8.12 11.35 23.27
C ALA A 24 8.68 12.02 22.02
N ASN A 25 10.01 12.18 21.95
CA ASN A 25 10.69 12.78 20.81
C ASN A 25 10.53 11.94 19.54
N TYR A 26 10.65 10.62 19.66
CA TYR A 26 10.42 9.72 18.52
C TYR A 26 8.97 9.83 18.01
N MET A 27 7.99 9.78 18.91
CA MET A 27 6.58 9.92 18.54
C MET A 27 6.28 11.28 17.92
N LEU A 28 6.83 12.37 18.47
CA LEU A 28 6.67 13.73 17.93
C LEU A 28 7.26 13.87 16.53
N ALA A 29 8.42 13.26 16.28
CA ALA A 29 9.07 13.27 14.97
C ALA A 29 8.36 12.38 13.95
N ASN A 30 7.65 11.34 14.39
CA ASN A 30 7.02 10.33 13.54
C ASN A 30 5.51 10.25 13.78
N LEU A 31 4.86 11.37 14.10
CA LEU A 31 3.48 11.39 14.62
C LEU A 31 2.48 10.66 13.71
N ASN A 32 2.69 10.76 12.39
CA ASN A 32 1.87 10.09 11.38
C ASN A 32 2.16 8.59 11.24
N GLY A 33 3.35 8.13 11.62
CA GLY A 33 3.76 6.72 11.55
C GLY A 33 3.43 5.91 12.81
N VAL A 34 3.42 6.56 13.99
CA VAL A 34 3.09 5.94 15.29
C VAL A 34 1.82 5.08 15.28
N PRO A 35 0.73 5.44 14.58
CA PRO A 35 -0.51 4.66 14.63
C PRO A 35 -0.44 3.29 13.94
N PHE A 36 0.66 3.04 13.23
CA PHE A 36 0.92 1.80 12.52
C PHE A 36 2.00 0.95 13.21
N GLU A 37 2.57 1.46 14.30
CA GLU A 37 3.52 0.73 15.12
C GLU A 37 2.83 -0.25 16.09
N THR A 38 3.59 -1.24 16.54
CA THR A 38 3.30 -2.04 17.73
C THR A 38 4.15 -1.53 18.90
N SER A 39 3.79 -1.89 20.13
CA SER A 39 4.65 -1.57 21.29
C SER A 39 6.05 -2.14 21.10
N ALA A 40 6.17 -3.34 20.51
CA ALA A 40 7.43 -4.02 20.19
C ALA A 40 8.30 -3.24 19.20
N THR A 41 7.71 -2.85 18.07
CA THR A 41 8.44 -2.17 17.00
C THR A 41 8.87 -0.77 17.43
N LEU A 42 8.00 -0.05 18.15
CA LEU A 42 8.34 1.25 18.72
C LEU A 42 9.44 1.13 19.78
N ALA A 43 9.34 0.14 20.68
CA ALA A 43 10.35 -0.12 21.70
C ALA A 43 11.73 -0.39 21.09
N ALA A 44 11.78 -1.24 20.05
CA ALA A 44 13.02 -1.55 19.34
C ALA A 44 13.64 -0.31 18.67
N LYS A 45 12.84 0.53 18.01
CA LYS A 45 13.33 1.74 17.32
C LYS A 45 13.89 2.80 18.29
N VAL A 46 13.34 2.86 19.49
CA VAL A 46 13.75 3.83 20.52
C VAL A 46 14.82 3.26 21.46
N GLY A 47 15.06 1.94 21.43
CA GLY A 47 16.03 1.28 22.31
C GLY A 47 15.52 1.09 23.74
N VAL A 48 14.22 0.84 23.91
CA VAL A 48 13.58 0.62 25.22
C VAL A 48 12.83 -0.72 25.25
N SER A 49 12.27 -1.09 26.40
CA SER A 49 11.44 -2.29 26.54
C SER A 49 9.96 -2.03 26.20
N GLU A 50 9.23 -3.03 25.73
CA GLU A 50 7.78 -2.93 25.50
C GLU A 50 6.99 -2.47 26.74
N PRO A 51 7.27 -2.96 27.96
CA PRO A 51 6.64 -2.43 29.16
C PRO A 51 6.90 -0.92 29.38
N THR A 52 8.05 -0.40 28.94
CA THR A 52 8.35 1.03 29.00
C THR A 52 7.40 1.83 28.11
N VAL A 53 7.13 1.36 26.89
CA VAL A 53 6.14 1.98 25.98
C VAL A 53 4.76 2.00 26.64
N GLY A 54 4.34 0.88 27.24
CA GLY A 54 3.05 0.79 27.94
C GLY A 54 2.95 1.72 29.16
N ARG A 55 4.04 1.87 29.94
CA ARG A 55 4.09 2.83 31.06
C ARG A 55 3.99 4.26 30.57
N PHE A 56 4.72 4.61 29.51
CA PHE A 56 4.69 5.95 28.93
C PHE A 56 3.30 6.30 28.36
N CYS A 57 2.59 5.35 27.74
CA CYS A 57 1.22 5.61 27.29
C CYS A 57 0.28 5.99 28.46
N ARG A 58 0.47 5.36 29.63
CA ARG A 58 -0.29 5.68 30.83
C ARG A 58 0.01 7.07 31.39
N THR A 59 1.26 7.54 31.30
CA THR A 59 1.60 8.91 31.71
C THR A 59 0.98 9.97 30.80
N LEU A 60 0.73 9.61 29.53
CA LEU A 60 -0.01 10.43 28.55
C LEU A 60 -1.55 10.32 28.70
N GLY A 61 -2.04 9.54 29.65
CA GLY A 61 -3.47 9.35 29.91
C GLY A 61 -4.17 8.29 29.04
N TYR A 62 -3.42 7.37 28.44
CA TYR A 62 -3.96 6.23 27.68
C TYR A 62 -3.77 4.93 28.45
N ALA A 63 -4.80 4.08 28.50
CA ALA A 63 -4.70 2.82 29.23
C ALA A 63 -3.67 1.87 28.57
N ARG A 64 -3.65 1.86 27.24
CA ARG A 64 -2.77 1.03 26.39
C ARG A 64 -2.27 1.83 25.19
N PHE A 65 -1.17 1.35 24.58
CA PHE A 65 -0.65 1.94 23.35
C PHE A 65 -1.67 1.92 22.21
N LYS A 66 -2.54 0.91 22.17
CA LYS A 66 -3.64 0.85 21.18
C LYS A 66 -4.54 2.09 21.21
N ASP A 67 -4.90 2.57 22.41
CA ASP A 67 -5.81 3.70 22.58
C ASP A 67 -5.18 5.01 22.07
N LEU A 68 -3.87 5.19 22.28
CA LEU A 68 -3.11 6.32 21.72
C LEU A 68 -3.07 6.27 20.18
N LYS A 69 -2.93 5.08 19.60
CA LYS A 69 -2.93 4.90 18.15
C LYS A 69 -4.29 5.21 17.54
N GLU A 70 -5.38 4.80 18.18
CA GLU A 70 -6.75 5.09 17.73
C GLU A 70 -6.99 6.61 17.70
N ASP A 71 -6.65 7.35 18.76
CA ASP A 71 -6.79 8.82 18.78
C ASP A 71 -5.94 9.50 17.68
N LEU A 72 -4.74 8.99 17.40
CA LEU A 72 -3.95 9.49 16.29
C LEU A 72 -4.54 9.14 14.90
N ARG A 73 -5.13 7.94 14.71
CA ARG A 73 -5.73 7.52 13.41
C ARG A 73 -6.93 8.37 13.02
N ASP A 74 -7.83 8.62 13.98
CA ASP A 74 -9.06 9.38 13.72
C ASP A 74 -8.77 10.82 13.23
N ASN A 75 -7.59 11.34 13.55
CA ASN A 75 -7.15 12.66 13.11
C ASN A 75 -6.35 12.66 11.79
N ILE A 76 -5.77 11.53 11.36
CA ILE A 76 -5.06 11.41 10.06
C ILE A 76 -6.06 11.49 8.89
N GLY A 77 -7.27 10.96 9.07
CA GLY A 77 -8.35 11.04 8.07
C GLY A 77 -9.11 12.38 8.05
N ALA A 78 -9.05 13.17 9.13
CA ALA A 78 -9.89 14.35 9.34
C ALA A 78 -9.18 15.69 9.06
N GLN A 79 -7.85 15.73 8.91
CA GLN A 79 -7.15 16.95 8.55
C GLN A 79 -7.14 17.13 7.02
N PRO A 80 -7.65 18.27 6.49
CA PRO A 80 -7.37 18.65 5.13
C PRO A 80 -5.85 18.69 4.95
N TRP A 81 -5.35 17.79 4.10
CA TRP A 81 -3.97 17.68 3.61
C TRP A 81 -3.58 18.92 2.78
N LEU A 82 -3.81 20.12 3.31
CA LEU A 82 -3.49 21.38 2.66
C LEU A 82 -1.99 21.41 2.39
N ALA A 83 -1.67 21.61 1.11
CA ALA A 83 -0.35 21.49 0.52
C ALA A 83 0.78 22.29 1.21
N GLY A 84 0.48 23.14 2.19
CA GLY A 84 1.45 23.97 2.92
C GLY A 84 2.45 23.18 3.76
N ASP A 85 2.00 22.21 4.54
CA ASP A 85 2.89 21.50 5.49
C ASP A 85 3.85 20.57 4.77
N ARG A 86 3.38 19.81 3.76
CA ARG A 86 4.25 18.97 2.94
C ARG A 86 5.19 19.80 2.07
N LEU A 87 4.75 20.94 1.57
CA LEU A 87 5.59 21.86 0.80
C LEU A 87 6.69 22.45 1.69
N LYS A 88 6.38 22.81 2.94
CA LYS A 88 7.35 23.31 3.90
C LYS A 88 8.37 22.23 4.28
N GLU A 89 7.90 21.04 4.64
CA GLU A 89 8.77 19.90 4.99
C GLU A 89 9.63 19.44 3.80
N PHE A 90 9.08 19.43 2.58
CA PHE A 90 9.84 19.17 1.35
C PHE A 90 10.88 20.27 1.09
N ARG A 91 10.52 21.55 1.25
CA ARG A 91 11.47 22.67 1.10
C ARG A 91 12.61 22.56 2.10
N ASP A 92 12.31 22.36 3.37
CA ASP A 92 13.29 22.22 4.45
C ASP A 92 14.24 21.03 4.18
N ARG A 93 13.72 19.88 3.73
CA ARG A 93 14.53 18.71 3.34
C ARG A 93 15.37 18.98 2.08
N SER A 94 14.80 19.64 1.08
CA SER A 94 15.48 19.92 -0.19
C SER A 94 16.67 20.87 -0.05
N GLN A 95 16.68 21.72 0.99
CA GLN A 95 17.78 22.64 1.28
C GLN A 95 19.04 21.95 1.85
N ASN A 96 18.94 20.69 2.30
CA ASN A 96 20.04 19.96 2.93
C ASN A 96 21.01 19.25 1.95
N GLY A 97 20.89 19.46 0.64
CA GLY A 97 21.84 18.97 -0.38
C GLY A 97 21.87 17.44 -0.62
N ASP A 98 21.48 16.63 0.38
CA ASP A 98 21.57 15.15 0.37
C ASP A 98 20.23 14.44 0.12
N ALA A 99 19.14 15.20 -0.07
CA ALA A 99 17.79 14.65 -0.16
C ALA A 99 17.60 13.66 -1.33
N LEU A 100 18.25 13.91 -2.47
CA LEU A 100 18.16 13.03 -3.65
C LEU A 100 18.90 11.71 -3.43
N ALA A 101 20.12 11.75 -2.89
CA ALA A 101 20.89 10.54 -2.61
C ALA A 101 20.17 9.67 -1.57
N ARG A 102 19.61 10.29 -0.52
CA ARG A 102 18.81 9.58 0.48
C ARG A 102 17.54 8.96 -0.11
N SER A 103 16.84 9.69 -0.98
CA SER A 103 15.66 9.16 -1.68
C SER A 103 16.04 7.93 -2.52
N LEU A 104 17.15 8.00 -3.26
CA LEU A 104 17.64 6.87 -4.06
C LEU A 104 17.97 5.64 -3.21
N GLU A 105 18.65 5.82 -2.07
CA GLU A 105 18.93 4.72 -1.14
C GLU A 105 17.65 4.03 -0.66
N LEU A 106 16.62 4.80 -0.30
CA LEU A 106 15.33 4.28 0.13
C LEU A 106 14.62 3.53 -1.01
N GLU A 107 14.68 4.05 -2.24
CA GLU A 107 14.11 3.38 -3.40
C GLU A 107 14.82 2.06 -3.73
N ILE A 108 16.16 2.02 -3.65
CA ILE A 108 16.95 0.79 -3.84
C ILE A 108 16.59 -0.25 -2.77
N ALA A 109 16.53 0.16 -1.50
CA ALA A 109 16.14 -0.74 -0.41
C ALA A 109 14.71 -1.28 -0.59
N ALA A 110 13.79 -0.44 -1.08
CA ALA A 110 12.43 -0.86 -1.35
C ALA A 110 12.33 -1.85 -2.53
N LEU A 111 13.14 -1.65 -3.58
CA LEU A 111 13.24 -2.61 -4.68
C LEU A 111 13.75 -3.97 -4.18
N LEU A 112 14.79 -4.01 -3.36
CA LEU A 112 15.27 -5.27 -2.75
C LEU A 112 14.14 -5.98 -2.01
N ARG A 113 13.37 -5.25 -1.20
CA ARG A 113 12.22 -5.80 -0.46
C ARG A 113 11.15 -6.39 -1.39
N ILE A 114 10.90 -5.77 -2.54
CA ILE A 114 9.94 -6.29 -3.53
C ILE A 114 10.39 -7.65 -4.10
N TYR A 115 11.68 -7.80 -4.40
CA TYR A 115 12.21 -9.08 -4.87
C TYR A 115 12.20 -10.16 -3.78
N GLU A 116 12.34 -9.80 -2.51
CA GLU A 116 12.12 -10.74 -1.40
C GLU A 116 10.66 -11.21 -1.36
N LEU A 117 9.69 -10.30 -1.53
CA LEU A 117 8.27 -10.67 -1.59
C LEU A 117 8.00 -11.68 -2.71
N ALA A 118 8.66 -11.52 -3.86
CA ALA A 118 8.53 -12.41 -5.02
C ALA A 118 9.00 -13.87 -4.76
N ASN A 119 9.71 -14.11 -3.65
CA ASN A 119 10.18 -15.44 -3.25
C ASN A 119 9.34 -16.08 -2.13
N THR A 120 8.24 -15.43 -1.72
CA THR A 120 7.38 -15.92 -0.63
C THR A 120 6.38 -16.97 -1.09
N LYS A 121 5.81 -17.74 -0.14
CA LYS A 121 4.72 -18.69 -0.45
C LYS A 121 3.43 -17.95 -0.83
N GLU A 122 3.21 -16.79 -0.22
CA GLU A 122 2.10 -15.88 -0.49
C GLU A 122 2.12 -15.43 -1.94
N TRP A 123 3.30 -15.08 -2.44
CA TRP A 123 3.53 -14.76 -3.84
C TRP A 123 3.12 -15.88 -4.79
N ALA A 124 3.63 -17.09 -4.55
CA ALA A 124 3.31 -18.24 -5.39
C ALA A 124 1.79 -18.54 -5.43
N ARG A 125 1.10 -18.39 -4.28
CA ARG A 125 -0.37 -18.53 -4.22
C ARG A 125 -1.08 -17.44 -5.02
N ALA A 126 -0.68 -16.18 -4.84
CA ALA A 126 -1.26 -15.06 -5.57
C ALA A 126 -1.05 -15.22 -7.08
N VAL A 127 0.17 -15.49 -7.55
CA VAL A 127 0.47 -15.71 -8.98
C VAL A 127 -0.42 -16.80 -9.57
N LYS A 128 -0.50 -17.96 -8.91
CA LYS A 128 -1.34 -19.07 -9.36
C LYS A 128 -2.82 -18.69 -9.45
N ARG A 129 -3.34 -18.02 -8.43
CA ARG A 129 -4.75 -17.56 -8.39
C ARG A 129 -5.02 -16.54 -9.51
N LEU A 130 -4.16 -15.54 -9.67
CA LEU A 130 -4.31 -14.49 -10.68
C LEU A 130 -4.17 -15.02 -12.11
N ALA A 131 -3.36 -16.07 -12.32
CA ALA A 131 -3.24 -16.73 -13.62
C ALA A 131 -4.48 -17.57 -13.96
N THR A 132 -5.04 -18.30 -12.99
CA THR A 132 -6.04 -19.35 -13.24
C THR A 132 -7.50 -18.94 -13.01
N SER A 133 -7.78 -17.91 -12.22
CA SER A 133 -9.14 -17.42 -11.99
C SER A 133 -9.74 -16.85 -13.28
N PRO A 134 -10.87 -17.38 -13.79
CA PRO A 134 -11.51 -16.92 -15.02
C PRO A 134 -11.77 -15.41 -15.12
N GLN A 135 -12.20 -14.77 -14.03
CA GLN A 135 -12.40 -13.32 -13.93
C GLN A 135 -11.41 -12.73 -12.92
N LEU A 136 -10.68 -11.71 -13.35
CA LEU A 136 -9.75 -10.93 -12.54
C LEU A 136 -10.15 -9.46 -12.64
N PHE A 137 -10.58 -8.90 -11.51
CA PHE A 137 -10.82 -7.47 -11.37
C PHE A 137 -9.62 -6.80 -10.73
N VAL A 138 -9.27 -5.61 -11.20
CA VAL A 138 -8.19 -4.79 -10.64
C VAL A 138 -8.80 -3.46 -10.20
N ALA A 139 -8.62 -3.05 -8.96
CA ALA A 139 -9.11 -1.80 -8.43
C ALA A 139 -7.96 -0.93 -7.92
N GLY A 140 -8.09 0.37 -8.12
CA GLY A 140 -7.22 1.39 -7.54
C GLY A 140 -7.84 2.76 -7.78
N PHE A 141 -7.87 3.59 -6.75
CA PHE A 141 -8.51 4.90 -6.80
C PHE A 141 -7.50 6.00 -6.50
N GLN A 142 -7.84 7.24 -6.82
CA GLN A 142 -7.00 8.41 -6.54
C GLN A 142 -5.57 8.25 -7.08
N THR A 143 -4.55 8.31 -6.23
CA THR A 143 -3.12 8.23 -6.57
C THR A 143 -2.73 6.88 -7.18
N GLU A 144 -3.42 5.80 -6.80
CA GLU A 144 -3.13 4.43 -7.24
C GLU A 144 -3.90 4.03 -8.51
N ARG A 145 -4.82 4.89 -8.98
CA ARG A 145 -5.60 4.62 -10.21
C ARG A 145 -4.71 4.33 -11.41
N GLY A 146 -3.63 5.10 -11.57
CA GLY A 146 -2.70 4.95 -12.69
C GLY A 146 -2.03 3.58 -12.70
N ILE A 147 -1.60 3.10 -11.53
CA ILE A 147 -0.90 1.81 -11.46
C ILE A 147 -1.86 0.61 -11.58
N ALA A 148 -3.07 0.71 -11.04
CA ALA A 148 -4.12 -0.29 -11.24
C ALA A 148 -4.49 -0.43 -12.73
N GLN A 149 -4.66 0.70 -13.43
CA GLN A 149 -4.91 0.71 -14.87
C GLN A 149 -3.76 0.07 -15.65
N TYR A 150 -2.52 0.44 -15.34
CA TYR A 150 -1.35 -0.14 -15.98
C TYR A 150 -1.31 -1.67 -15.80
N PHE A 151 -1.47 -2.15 -14.57
CA PHE A 151 -1.46 -3.58 -14.27
C PHE A 151 -2.56 -4.35 -15.03
N ALA A 152 -3.79 -3.81 -15.04
CA ALA A 152 -4.90 -4.40 -15.78
C ALA A 152 -4.61 -4.48 -17.28
N ASN A 153 -4.11 -3.39 -17.88
CA ASN A 153 -3.80 -3.33 -19.31
C ASN A 153 -2.73 -4.35 -19.71
N GLN A 154 -1.65 -4.44 -18.92
CA GLN A 154 -0.58 -5.41 -19.19
C GLN A 154 -1.09 -6.85 -19.14
N LEU A 155 -1.94 -7.18 -18.15
CA LEU A 155 -2.51 -8.53 -18.03
C LEU A 155 -3.53 -8.87 -19.12
N GLN A 156 -4.23 -7.88 -19.68
CA GLN A 156 -5.14 -8.09 -20.81
C GLN A 156 -4.41 -8.61 -22.06
N TYR A 157 -3.12 -8.29 -22.25
CA TYR A 157 -2.32 -8.94 -23.28
C TYR A 157 -2.12 -10.42 -23.00
N LEU A 158 -1.87 -10.78 -21.74
CA LEU A 158 -1.52 -12.14 -21.33
C LEU A 158 -2.71 -13.09 -21.28
N ARG A 159 -3.90 -12.63 -20.88
CA ARG A 159 -5.07 -13.50 -20.72
C ARG A 159 -6.41 -12.76 -20.82
N PRO A 160 -7.50 -13.45 -21.21
CA PRO A 160 -8.85 -12.89 -21.16
C PRO A 160 -9.37 -12.82 -19.72
N GLY A 161 -10.48 -12.08 -19.54
CA GLY A 161 -11.19 -11.98 -18.25
C GLY A 161 -10.56 -11.03 -17.25
N VAL A 162 -9.69 -10.11 -17.70
CA VAL A 162 -9.09 -9.06 -16.86
C VAL A 162 -9.83 -7.75 -17.08
N GLN A 163 -10.34 -7.16 -16.00
CA GLN A 163 -11.14 -5.93 -16.03
C GLN A 163 -10.65 -4.92 -14.99
N LEU A 164 -10.54 -3.65 -15.38
CA LEU A 164 -10.35 -2.56 -14.43
C LEU A 164 -11.70 -2.25 -13.77
N ALA A 165 -11.71 -2.24 -12.45
CA ALA A 165 -12.79 -1.73 -11.62
C ALA A 165 -12.55 -0.23 -11.34
N ASP A 166 -13.32 0.63 -11.99
CA ASP A 166 -13.25 2.07 -11.79
C ASP A 166 -14.62 2.69 -11.49
N ILE A 167 -14.61 3.98 -11.15
CA ILE A 167 -15.84 4.74 -10.85
C ILE A 167 -16.58 5.13 -12.14
N ALA A 168 -15.90 5.15 -13.29
CA ALA A 168 -16.52 5.50 -14.56
C ALA A 168 -17.58 4.46 -14.98
N GLY A 169 -17.40 3.20 -14.57
CA GLY A 169 -18.43 2.15 -14.68
C GLY A 169 -19.66 2.35 -13.79
N GLY A 170 -19.64 3.31 -12.86
CA GLY A 170 -20.77 3.72 -12.02
C GLY A 170 -21.12 2.81 -10.84
N ASN A 171 -20.74 1.52 -10.87
CA ASN A 171 -20.96 0.57 -9.77
C ASN A 171 -19.98 -0.62 -9.84
N PHE A 172 -20.01 -1.48 -8.81
CA PHE A 172 -19.15 -2.69 -8.70
C PHE A 172 -19.93 -4.01 -8.75
N SER A 173 -21.16 -4.01 -9.27
CA SER A 173 -22.04 -5.19 -9.24
C SER A 173 -21.48 -6.37 -10.02
N GLU A 174 -20.81 -6.14 -11.16
CA GLU A 174 -20.12 -7.18 -11.94
C GLU A 174 -19.07 -7.95 -11.12
N ILE A 175 -18.45 -7.29 -10.13
CA ILE A 175 -17.52 -7.92 -9.20
C ILE A 175 -18.32 -8.67 -8.14
N LEU A 176 -19.22 -7.97 -7.45
CA LEU A 176 -19.87 -8.45 -6.23
C LEU A 176 -20.91 -9.56 -6.46
N LEU A 177 -21.48 -9.64 -7.67
CA LEU A 177 -22.40 -10.70 -8.08
C LEU A 177 -21.69 -11.87 -8.79
N SER A 178 -20.38 -11.74 -9.04
CA SER A 178 -19.60 -12.76 -9.74
C SER A 178 -19.44 -14.02 -8.89
N PRO A 179 -19.46 -15.24 -9.49
CA PRO A 179 -19.23 -16.46 -8.72
C PRO A 179 -17.82 -16.47 -8.12
N SER A 180 -17.72 -16.53 -6.79
CA SER A 180 -16.43 -16.44 -6.08
C SER A 180 -15.38 -17.48 -6.49
N LYS A 181 -15.80 -18.67 -6.91
CA LYS A 181 -14.88 -19.71 -7.41
C LYS A 181 -14.21 -19.34 -8.73
N SER A 182 -14.80 -18.45 -9.51
CA SER A 182 -14.29 -18.02 -10.81
C SER A 182 -13.67 -16.63 -10.80
N THR A 183 -13.67 -15.95 -9.65
CA THR A 183 -13.43 -14.50 -9.61
C THR A 183 -12.38 -14.17 -8.57
N CYS A 184 -11.48 -13.25 -8.89
CA CYS A 184 -10.54 -12.67 -7.95
C CYS A 184 -10.44 -11.15 -8.12
N LEU A 185 -10.02 -10.49 -7.05
CA LEU A 185 -9.83 -9.04 -6.99
C LEU A 185 -8.39 -8.71 -6.60
N VAL A 186 -7.75 -7.81 -7.35
CA VAL A 186 -6.49 -7.16 -6.97
C VAL A 186 -6.82 -5.72 -6.61
N ILE A 187 -6.36 -5.25 -5.45
CA ILE A 187 -6.51 -3.86 -5.03
C ILE A 187 -5.13 -3.23 -4.89
N PHE A 188 -4.91 -2.13 -5.60
CA PHE A 188 -3.82 -1.19 -5.33
C PHE A 188 -4.34 -0.09 -4.44
N GLU A 189 -3.71 0.06 -3.29
CA GLU A 189 -4.11 1.03 -2.28
C GLU A 189 -2.90 1.41 -1.44
N ALA A 190 -2.50 2.66 -1.41
CA ALA A 190 -1.54 3.13 -0.42
C ALA A 190 -1.76 4.60 -0.20
N ARG A 191 -1.54 5.05 1.04
CA ARG A 191 -1.66 6.46 1.45
C ARG A 191 -3.01 7.08 1.14
N ARG A 192 -3.64 7.71 2.15
CA ARG A 192 -4.98 8.31 1.99
C ARG A 192 -6.02 7.29 1.52
N TYR A 193 -6.11 6.20 2.28
CA TYR A 193 -6.92 5.03 1.97
C TYR A 193 -8.28 5.38 1.40
N SER A 194 -8.53 4.91 0.18
CA SER A 194 -9.80 5.15 -0.47
C SER A 194 -10.91 4.43 0.28
N ARG A 195 -11.91 5.20 0.74
CA ARG A 195 -13.16 4.63 1.28
C ARG A 195 -13.80 3.67 0.26
N LEU A 196 -13.64 3.90 -1.04
CA LEU A 196 -14.16 3.00 -2.07
C LEU A 196 -13.45 1.65 -2.05
N ASN A 197 -12.11 1.62 -1.92
CA ASN A 197 -11.37 0.36 -1.82
C ASN A 197 -11.72 -0.39 -0.53
N LEU A 198 -11.85 0.31 0.60
CA LEU A 198 -12.27 -0.32 1.87
C LEU A 198 -13.66 -0.97 1.74
N LEU A 199 -14.65 -0.22 1.25
CA LEU A 199 -16.01 -0.73 1.08
C LEU A 199 -16.07 -1.86 0.05
N LEU A 200 -15.36 -1.74 -1.06
CA LEU A 200 -15.25 -2.80 -2.06
C LEU A 200 -14.64 -4.07 -1.47
N ALA A 201 -13.56 -3.95 -0.69
CA ALA A 201 -12.91 -5.08 -0.03
C ALA A 201 -13.83 -5.76 0.99
N GLN A 202 -14.61 -4.98 1.76
CA GLN A 202 -15.59 -5.52 2.71
C GLN A 202 -16.69 -6.33 1.99
N GLU A 203 -17.26 -5.78 0.92
CA GLU A 203 -18.31 -6.47 0.16
C GLU A 203 -17.76 -7.68 -0.61
N ALA A 204 -16.57 -7.58 -1.21
CA ALA A 204 -15.91 -8.70 -1.87
C ALA A 204 -15.63 -9.84 -0.88
N LYS A 205 -15.17 -9.53 0.34
CA LYS A 205 -14.97 -10.53 1.39
C LYS A 205 -16.29 -11.21 1.80
N LYS A 206 -17.38 -10.46 1.94
CA LYS A 206 -18.72 -11.03 2.20
C LYS A 206 -19.16 -11.96 1.08
N ALA A 207 -18.88 -11.61 -0.17
CA ALA A 207 -19.12 -12.42 -1.36
C ALA A 207 -18.13 -13.60 -1.51
N LYS A 208 -17.15 -13.73 -0.61
CA LYS A 208 -16.07 -14.75 -0.63
C LYS A 208 -15.17 -14.64 -1.86
N ILE A 209 -15.08 -13.47 -2.47
CA ILE A 209 -14.17 -13.20 -3.59
C ILE A 209 -12.77 -12.99 -3.00
N PRO A 210 -11.77 -13.79 -3.41
CA PRO A 210 -10.43 -13.68 -2.87
C PRO A 210 -9.72 -12.40 -3.32
N ILE A 211 -9.03 -11.75 -2.40
CA ILE A 211 -8.45 -10.40 -2.55
C ILE A 211 -6.92 -10.46 -2.42
N THR A 212 -6.22 -10.01 -3.46
CA THR A 212 -4.80 -9.62 -3.37
C THR A 212 -4.71 -8.12 -3.14
N LEU A 213 -4.13 -7.69 -2.03
CA LEU A 213 -3.93 -6.28 -1.72
C LEU A 213 -2.45 -5.90 -1.89
N VAL A 214 -2.15 -4.95 -2.76
CA VAL A 214 -0.84 -4.30 -2.87
C VAL A 214 -0.95 -2.95 -2.17
N THR A 215 -0.19 -2.79 -1.09
CA THR A 215 -0.36 -1.65 -0.18
C THR A 215 0.90 -1.23 0.56
N ASP A 216 0.83 -0.17 1.35
CA ASP A 216 1.95 0.27 2.20
C ASP A 216 1.88 -0.33 3.61
N ALA A 217 2.87 0.00 4.44
CA ALA A 217 2.99 -0.52 5.81
C ALA A 217 1.88 -0.02 6.75
N PHE A 218 1.07 0.94 6.30
CA PHE A 218 0.15 1.71 7.12
C PHE A 218 -1.31 1.27 6.92
N CYS A 219 -1.59 0.40 5.96
CA CYS A 219 -2.96 -0.05 5.70
C CYS A 219 -3.47 -0.91 6.87
N ASP A 220 -4.46 -0.38 7.59
CA ASP A 220 -4.94 -0.97 8.84
C ASP A 220 -6.09 -1.97 8.65
N TRP A 221 -6.79 -1.91 7.53
CA TRP A 221 -7.86 -2.84 7.17
C TRP A 221 -7.36 -4.04 6.34
N GLY A 222 -6.17 -3.94 5.75
CA GLY A 222 -5.67 -4.91 4.77
C GLY A 222 -5.56 -6.32 5.33
N ARG A 223 -5.03 -6.48 6.55
CA ARG A 223 -4.85 -7.80 7.19
C ARG A 223 -6.16 -8.50 7.50
N ASP A 224 -7.20 -7.73 7.78
CA ASP A 224 -8.51 -8.28 8.11
C ASP A 224 -9.32 -8.62 6.87
N LEU A 225 -9.02 -8.04 5.71
CA LEU A 225 -9.85 -8.19 4.52
C LEU A 225 -9.20 -8.99 3.38
N ALA A 226 -7.88 -8.94 3.24
CA ALA A 226 -7.17 -9.57 2.12
C ALA A 226 -6.73 -11.01 2.40
N ASP A 227 -6.74 -11.85 1.38
CA ASP A 227 -6.19 -13.21 1.42
C ASP A 227 -4.67 -13.19 1.24
N GLU A 228 -4.17 -12.30 0.38
CA GLU A 228 -2.76 -12.00 0.23
C GLU A 228 -2.53 -10.49 0.33
N MET A 229 -1.59 -10.05 1.18
CA MET A 229 -1.23 -8.65 1.36
C MET A 229 0.26 -8.46 1.08
N PHE A 230 0.57 -7.71 0.04
CA PHE A 230 1.94 -7.32 -0.32
C PHE A 230 2.20 -5.89 0.12
N VAL A 231 3.03 -5.76 1.16
CA VAL A 231 3.41 -4.47 1.75
C VAL A 231 4.66 -3.95 1.03
N VAL A 232 4.48 -2.90 0.24
CA VAL A 232 5.54 -2.17 -0.47
C VAL A 232 5.90 -0.88 0.30
N PRO A 233 7.19 -0.54 0.44
CA PRO A 233 7.57 0.77 0.95
C PRO A 233 7.11 1.88 0.01
N THR A 234 6.60 2.98 0.56
CA THR A 234 6.14 4.14 -0.23
C THR A 234 6.71 5.47 0.27
N GLU A 235 7.55 5.49 1.31
CA GLU A 235 8.13 6.70 1.93
C GLU A 235 9.56 6.96 1.45
N PHE A 236 9.71 7.86 0.48
CA PHE A 236 11.00 8.22 -0.14
C PHE A 236 11.41 9.67 0.12
N GLY A 237 10.54 10.46 0.76
CA GLY A 237 10.80 11.87 1.06
C GLY A 237 10.51 12.80 -0.11
N MET A 238 9.74 12.34 -1.11
CA MET A 238 9.36 13.11 -2.28
C MET A 238 8.06 13.91 -2.06
N PHE A 239 7.87 14.99 -2.84
CA PHE A 239 6.64 15.78 -2.78
C PHE A 239 5.39 14.98 -3.18
N TRP A 240 5.51 14.15 -4.22
CA TRP A 240 4.62 13.02 -4.48
C TRP A 240 5.47 11.77 -4.42
N GLU A 241 4.97 10.76 -3.74
CA GLU A 241 5.77 9.57 -3.49
C GLU A 241 5.78 8.69 -4.73
N SER A 242 6.90 8.02 -4.93
CA SER A 242 7.08 7.14 -6.07
C SER A 242 6.11 5.95 -5.98
N THR A 243 5.37 5.71 -7.07
CA THR A 243 4.61 4.46 -7.28
C THR A 243 5.46 3.41 -8.01
N ALA A 244 6.75 3.67 -8.25
CA ALA A 244 7.65 2.76 -8.96
C ALA A 244 7.76 1.40 -8.27
N GLN A 245 7.69 1.36 -6.95
CA GLN A 245 7.75 0.15 -6.14
C GLN A 245 6.50 -0.72 -6.32
N MET A 246 5.30 -0.10 -6.38
CA MET A 246 4.08 -0.81 -6.77
C MET A 246 4.15 -1.31 -8.21
N ALA A 247 4.73 -0.52 -9.11
CA ALA A 247 4.91 -0.91 -10.51
C ALA A 247 5.89 -2.07 -10.66
N SER A 248 7.00 -2.06 -9.93
CA SER A 248 7.97 -3.14 -9.91
C SER A 248 7.33 -4.43 -9.39
N LEU A 249 6.57 -4.37 -8.29
CA LEU A 249 5.83 -5.51 -7.78
C LEU A 249 4.77 -6.00 -8.79
N GLY A 250 4.01 -5.10 -9.39
CA GLY A 250 3.03 -5.42 -10.44
C GLY A 250 3.68 -6.10 -11.65
N ASN A 251 4.84 -5.63 -12.10
CA ASN A 251 5.60 -6.23 -13.20
C ASN A 251 6.12 -7.62 -12.86
N LEU A 252 6.59 -7.84 -11.63
CA LEU A 252 6.97 -9.17 -11.17
C LEU A 252 5.75 -10.10 -11.11
N LEU A 253 4.58 -9.62 -10.66
CA LEU A 253 3.34 -10.41 -10.68
C LEU A 253 2.95 -10.79 -12.11
N ILE A 254 3.02 -9.84 -13.05
CA ILE A 254 2.78 -10.08 -14.48
C ILE A 254 3.73 -11.15 -15.02
N ASN A 255 5.03 -11.07 -14.68
CA ASN A 255 6.01 -12.08 -15.09
C ASN A 255 5.72 -13.46 -14.47
N GLY A 256 5.38 -13.51 -13.18
CA GLY A 256 4.97 -14.73 -12.51
C GLY A 256 3.73 -15.36 -13.18
N ILE A 257 2.73 -14.55 -13.51
CA ILE A 257 1.50 -14.98 -14.20
C ILE A 257 1.84 -15.49 -15.59
N PHE A 258 2.71 -14.81 -16.34
CA PHE A 258 3.19 -15.27 -17.64
C PHE A 258 3.80 -16.68 -17.54
N ASN A 259 4.68 -16.91 -16.56
CA ASN A 259 5.33 -18.21 -16.35
C ASN A 259 4.31 -19.29 -15.94
N GLU A 260 3.35 -18.97 -15.08
CA GLU A 260 2.31 -19.90 -14.63
C GLU A 260 1.35 -20.32 -15.77
N LEU A 261 1.04 -19.41 -16.71
CA LEU A 261 0.23 -19.71 -17.88
C LEU A 261 0.93 -20.67 -18.86
N GLY A 262 2.26 -20.71 -18.84
CA GLY A 262 3.07 -21.65 -19.61
C GLY A 262 2.85 -21.57 -21.13
N VAL A 263 3.03 -22.69 -21.83
CA VAL A 263 3.01 -22.79 -23.30
C VAL A 263 1.68 -22.34 -23.92
N ALA A 264 0.57 -22.40 -23.17
CA ALA A 264 -0.75 -21.99 -23.65
C ALA A 264 -0.80 -20.50 -24.02
N ILE A 265 0.11 -19.68 -23.49
CA ILE A 265 0.15 -18.24 -23.77
C ILE A 265 0.70 -17.90 -25.16
N GLU A 266 1.56 -18.75 -25.74
CA GLU A 266 2.22 -18.48 -27.03
C GLU A 266 1.20 -18.27 -28.15
N GLY A 267 0.18 -19.14 -28.21
CA GLY A 267 -0.89 -19.02 -29.20
C GLY A 267 -1.69 -17.73 -29.08
N ARG A 268 -1.86 -17.21 -27.86
CA ARG A 268 -2.50 -15.90 -27.64
C ARG A 268 -1.58 -14.77 -28.07
N MET A 269 -0.31 -14.80 -27.66
CA MET A 269 0.67 -13.75 -27.99
C MET A 269 0.84 -13.59 -29.51
N ASN A 270 0.84 -14.70 -30.26
CA ASN A 270 0.89 -14.66 -31.72
C ASN A 270 -0.34 -13.95 -32.32
N LYS A 271 -1.55 -14.29 -31.84
CA LYS A 271 -2.79 -13.63 -32.28
C LYS A 271 -2.84 -12.15 -31.90
N VAL A 272 -2.38 -11.81 -30.70
CA VAL A 272 -2.24 -10.42 -30.24
C VAL A 272 -1.29 -9.65 -31.14
N SER A 273 -0.13 -10.21 -31.48
CA SER A 273 0.86 -9.59 -32.37
C SER A 273 0.32 -9.40 -33.79
N GLU A 274 -0.43 -10.38 -34.31
CA GLU A 274 -1.09 -10.28 -35.62
C GLU A 274 -2.12 -9.15 -35.65
N LEU A 275 -2.98 -9.06 -34.62
CA LEU A 275 -3.96 -7.98 -34.51
C LEU A 275 -3.29 -6.61 -34.32
N HIS A 276 -2.21 -6.56 -33.53
CA HIS A 276 -1.43 -5.35 -33.36
C HIS A 276 -0.91 -4.86 -34.72
N GLY A 277 -0.25 -5.71 -35.51
CA GLY A 277 0.26 -5.34 -36.83
C GLY A 277 -0.84 -4.90 -37.82
N LYS A 278 -2.08 -5.38 -37.67
CA LYS A 278 -3.20 -5.02 -38.53
C LYS A 278 -3.91 -3.72 -38.15
N ILE A 279 -3.96 -3.38 -36.85
CA ILE A 279 -4.86 -2.33 -36.34
C ILE A 279 -4.11 -1.18 -35.69
N THR A 280 -3.14 -1.46 -34.82
CA THR A 280 -2.54 -0.45 -33.92
C THR A 280 -1.06 -0.21 -34.14
N GLY A 281 -0.35 -1.20 -34.67
CA GLY A 281 1.08 -1.18 -34.88
C GLY A 281 1.43 -0.37 -36.12
N TYR A 282 2.41 0.52 -35.96
CA TYR A 282 3.04 1.21 -37.07
C TYR A 282 4.51 0.79 -37.09
N VAL A 283 4.89 0.06 -38.12
CA VAL A 283 6.29 -0.15 -38.46
C VAL A 283 6.55 0.87 -39.56
N GLY A 284 7.31 1.92 -39.24
CA GLY A 284 7.64 2.95 -40.23
C GLY A 284 8.33 2.34 -41.45
N ASP A 285 8.02 2.86 -42.63
CA ASP A 285 8.70 2.52 -43.88
C ASP A 285 10.18 2.94 -43.87
#